data_AF-A0A7R9UZR8-F1
#
_entry.id   AF-A0A7R9UZR8-F1
#
_cell.length_a   1.000
_cell.length_b   1.000
_cell.length_c   1.000
_cell.angle_alpha   90.00
_cell.angle_beta   90.00
_cell.angle_gamma   90.00
#
_symmetry.space_group_name_H-M   'P 1'
#
loop_
_entity.id
_entity.type
_entity.pdbx_description
1 polymer ?
#
loop_
_entity_poly.entity_id
_entity_poly.type
_entity_poly.pdbx_seq_one_letter_code
_entity_poly.pdbx_strand_id
1 'polypeptide(L)'
;GVHTDGLTATERAAKDDSRESDGTGESGSASHAHVDHVPAQQHPSKKQLGAGGRCMLEGVTLPELAGSFLAVENLAWTVQALGLGRATTLAELADAGRAHCAMHWSSLSAKFSGHMQERFLTRYCFAAAYIYALLRAGLDIGPDEQRIVFSNTLSNSEQAPEIALNWVTGALVVDAMGEAGEVQQRWVSYVLLLIVAAAVARMALTYWHVAQGGALWLLR
;
A
#
# COMPACT_ATOMS: atom_id res chain seq x y z
N GLY A 1 -5.24 -80.52 38.41
CA GLY A 1 -5.00 -79.79 39.66
C GLY A 1 -4.49 -78.41 39.33
N VAL A 2 -5.02 -77.41 40.05
CA VAL A 2 -4.50 -76.03 40.22
C VAL A 2 -4.62 -75.13 38.95
N HIS A 3 -5.68 -74.33 38.82
CA HIS A 3 -5.89 -72.93 39.28
C HIS A 3 -5.38 -71.87 38.27
N THR A 4 -6.33 -71.25 37.53
CA THR A 4 -6.79 -69.82 37.56
C THR A 4 -6.03 -68.88 36.63
N ASP A 5 -6.69 -68.35 35.58
CA ASP A 5 -7.35 -67.01 35.49
C ASP A 5 -6.33 -65.85 35.57
N GLY A 6 -6.27 -64.85 34.70
CA GLY A 6 -7.09 -64.39 33.58
C GLY A 6 -6.56 -63.00 33.12
N LEU A 7 -7.27 -62.39 32.16
CA LEU A 7 -7.09 -61.03 31.58
C LEU A 7 -5.93 -60.88 30.56
N THR A 8 -6.10 -60.26 29.38
CA THR A 8 -7.22 -59.53 28.77
C THR A 8 -6.99 -59.43 27.26
N ALA A 9 -8.09 -59.38 26.50
CA ALA A 9 -8.13 -59.11 25.08
C ALA A 9 -7.64 -57.69 24.75
N THR A 10 -6.75 -57.56 23.75
CA THR A 10 -6.65 -56.45 22.77
C THR A 10 -5.47 -56.68 21.82
N GLU A 11 -5.44 -57.80 21.11
CA GLU A 11 -4.43 -57.99 20.06
C GLU A 11 -4.92 -58.97 18.99
N ARG A 12 -5.81 -58.49 18.13
CA ARG A 12 -6.01 -58.94 16.75
C ARG A 12 -7.11 -58.11 16.10
N ALA A 13 -6.71 -57.26 15.15
CA ALA A 13 -7.33 -57.09 13.84
C ALA A 13 -7.05 -55.68 13.30
N ALA A 14 -6.05 -55.57 12.42
CA ALA A 14 -6.06 -54.68 11.26
C ALA A 14 -4.79 -54.93 10.45
N LYS A 15 -4.77 -56.07 9.76
CA LYS A 15 -4.02 -56.29 8.54
C LYS A 15 -5.03 -56.12 7.39
N ASP A 16 -4.61 -55.46 6.32
CA ASP A 16 -5.35 -55.08 5.11
C ASP A 16 -6.34 -53.90 5.21
N ASP A 17 -5.93 -52.74 4.71
CA ASP A 17 -6.42 -52.32 3.38
C ASP A 17 -5.41 -51.32 2.76
N SER A 18 -4.82 -51.73 1.64
CA SER A 18 -4.00 -50.88 0.79
C SER A 18 -4.94 -50.15 -0.17
N ARG A 19 -5.17 -48.86 0.05
CA ARG A 19 -5.84 -48.02 -0.94
C ARG A 19 -5.07 -46.72 -1.15
N GLU A 20 -4.32 -46.74 -2.25
CA GLU A 20 -3.83 -45.60 -3.02
C GLU A 20 -4.80 -44.42 -2.96
N SER A 21 -4.37 -43.31 -2.37
CA SER A 21 -4.94 -41.99 -2.64
C SER A 21 -3.80 -41.08 -3.02
N ASP A 22 -3.63 -41.03 -4.33
CA ASP A 22 -2.89 -40.06 -5.10
C ASP A 22 -3.42 -38.66 -4.77
N GLY A 23 -2.51 -37.76 -4.40
CA GLY A 23 -2.85 -36.47 -3.82
C GLY A 23 -1.61 -35.67 -3.46
N THR A 24 -0.75 -35.45 -4.46
CA THR A 24 0.28 -34.39 -4.54
C THR A 24 0.74 -33.82 -3.19
N GLY A 25 1.53 -34.62 -2.47
CA GLY A 25 2.42 -34.07 -1.46
C GLY A 25 3.52 -33.30 -2.16
N GLU A 26 3.42 -31.97 -2.20
CA GLU A 26 4.59 -31.13 -2.40
C GLU A 26 5.51 -31.38 -1.20
N SER A 27 6.47 -32.28 -1.40
CA SER A 27 7.55 -32.50 -0.47
C SER A 27 8.22 -31.16 -0.24
N GLY A 28 8.15 -30.66 0.99
CA GLY A 28 8.90 -29.50 1.43
C GLY A 28 10.40 -29.75 1.31
N SER A 29 10.96 -29.44 0.14
CA SER A 29 12.32 -28.96 0.02
C SER A 29 12.27 -27.45 0.16
N ALA A 30 12.29 -27.00 1.43
CA ALA A 30 12.45 -25.62 1.84
C ALA A 30 13.87 -25.10 1.51
N SER A 31 14.25 -25.12 0.24
CA SER A 31 15.64 -24.85 -0.19
C SER A 31 15.78 -23.86 -1.35
N HIS A 32 14.69 -23.45 -2.01
CA HIS A 32 14.79 -22.66 -3.24
C HIS A 32 14.20 -21.25 -3.20
N ALA A 33 13.53 -20.85 -2.12
CA ALA A 33 13.17 -19.44 -1.90
C ALA A 33 14.19 -18.80 -0.95
N HIS A 34 15.38 -18.48 -1.45
CA HIS A 34 16.26 -17.56 -0.72
C HIS A 34 15.74 -16.14 -0.92
N VAL A 35 15.70 -15.34 0.14
CA VAL A 35 15.39 -13.90 0.03
C VAL A 35 16.32 -13.21 -0.97
N ASP A 36 17.54 -13.73 -1.11
CA ASP A 36 18.55 -13.28 -2.08
C ASP A 36 18.29 -13.76 -3.51
N HIS A 37 17.38 -14.72 -3.73
CA HIS A 37 17.05 -15.32 -5.03
C HIS A 37 15.54 -15.48 -5.17
N VAL A 38 14.83 -14.38 -5.46
CA VAL A 38 13.49 -14.47 -6.04
C VAL A 38 13.64 -14.91 -7.49
N PRO A 39 13.04 -16.03 -7.93
CA PRO A 39 13.07 -16.41 -9.33
C PRO A 39 12.38 -15.32 -10.14
N ALA A 40 13.16 -14.66 -11.00
CA ALA A 40 12.69 -13.63 -11.91
C ALA A 40 11.61 -14.24 -12.82
N GLN A 41 10.34 -13.94 -12.55
CA GLN A 41 9.30 -14.16 -13.55
C GLN A 41 9.49 -13.12 -14.65
N GLN A 42 9.95 -13.61 -15.80
CA GLN A 42 10.16 -12.93 -17.08
C GLN A 42 11.23 -11.81 -17.09
N HIS A 43 12.35 -12.17 -17.71
CA HIS A 43 13.56 -11.38 -17.93
C HIS A 43 14.37 -11.11 -16.66
N PRO A 44 15.69 -11.40 -16.64
CA PRO A 44 16.52 -10.89 -15.57
C PRO A 44 16.42 -9.36 -15.65
N SER A 45 15.83 -8.71 -14.65
CA SER A 45 15.96 -7.28 -14.42
C SER A 45 17.43 -6.97 -14.16
N LYS A 46 18.27 -7.08 -15.20
CA LYS A 46 19.58 -6.47 -15.19
C LYS A 46 19.30 -4.99 -15.11
N LYS A 47 19.84 -4.34 -14.08
CA LYS A 47 20.02 -2.89 -14.04
C LYS A 47 20.77 -2.52 -15.32
N GLN A 48 20.04 -2.14 -16.36
CA GLN A 48 20.62 -1.83 -17.66
C GLN A 48 20.95 -0.35 -17.65
N LEU A 49 22.21 -0.03 -17.91
CA LEU A 49 22.64 1.36 -18.04
C LEU A 49 22.09 1.88 -19.38
N GLY A 50 21.07 2.73 -19.30
CA GLY A 50 20.45 3.34 -20.48
C GLY A 50 21.34 4.38 -21.13
N ALA A 51 21.00 4.77 -22.36
CA ALA A 51 21.65 5.89 -23.04
C ALA A 51 21.50 7.16 -22.20
N GLY A 52 22.63 7.68 -21.68
CA GLY A 52 22.67 8.80 -20.74
C GLY A 52 23.04 8.44 -19.29
N GLY A 53 23.46 7.21 -19.01
CA GLY A 53 23.97 6.81 -17.68
C GLY A 53 22.89 6.59 -16.61
N ARG A 54 21.62 6.53 -17.02
CA ARG A 54 20.48 6.34 -16.11
C ARG A 54 20.13 4.86 -15.96
N CYS A 55 19.77 4.46 -14.74
CA CYS A 55 19.33 3.12 -14.41
C CYS A 55 17.96 2.83 -15.06
N MET A 56 17.83 1.69 -15.74
CA MET A 56 16.55 1.21 -16.28
C MET A 56 16.05 -0.01 -15.51
N LEU A 57 14.79 0.04 -15.07
CA LEU A 57 14.03 -1.10 -14.55
C LEU A 57 13.00 -1.50 -15.60
N GLU A 58 13.08 -2.72 -16.12
CA GLU A 58 12.17 -3.20 -17.20
C GLU A 58 12.08 -2.24 -18.41
N GLY A 59 13.20 -1.60 -18.77
CA GLY A 59 13.25 -0.63 -19.87
C GLY A 59 12.68 0.76 -19.56
N VAL A 60 12.15 0.98 -18.35
CA VAL A 60 11.73 2.30 -17.87
C VAL A 60 12.91 2.99 -17.21
N THR A 61 13.19 4.23 -17.60
CA THR A 61 14.24 5.03 -16.97
C THR A 61 13.77 5.53 -15.61
N LEU A 62 14.47 5.14 -14.54
CA LEU A 62 14.22 5.68 -13.21
C LEU A 62 15.08 6.92 -12.96
N PRO A 63 14.52 7.97 -12.33
CA PRO A 63 15.33 9.04 -11.79
C PRO A 63 16.14 8.53 -10.58
N GLU A 64 17.20 9.26 -10.23
CA GLU A 64 17.87 9.02 -8.96
C GLU A 64 16.91 9.30 -7.80
N LEU A 65 16.78 8.32 -6.89
CA LEU A 65 15.87 8.42 -5.75
C LEU A 65 16.49 9.28 -4.66
N ALA A 66 15.91 10.46 -4.45
CA ALA A 66 16.30 11.40 -3.40
C ALA A 66 15.16 11.60 -2.40
N GLY A 67 15.51 11.80 -1.12
CA GLY A 67 14.56 12.03 -0.03
C GLY A 67 14.09 10.75 0.67
N SER A 68 12.98 10.88 1.39
CA SER A 68 12.33 9.79 2.12
C SER A 68 11.09 9.30 1.37
N PHE A 69 10.89 8.00 1.41
CA PHE A 69 9.83 7.29 0.71
C PHE A 69 8.89 6.64 1.71
N LEU A 70 7.64 6.51 1.30
CA LEU A 70 6.61 5.83 2.05
C LEU A 70 6.19 4.57 1.28
N ALA A 71 6.40 3.42 1.89
CA ALA A 71 5.94 2.14 1.38
C ALA A 71 4.57 1.81 1.99
N VAL A 72 3.55 1.73 1.13
CA VAL A 72 2.14 1.52 1.51
C VAL A 72 1.65 0.14 1.05
N GLU A 73 0.40 -0.16 1.38
CA GLU A 73 -0.35 -1.35 1.04
C GLU A 73 0.37 -2.65 1.44
N ASN A 74 0.53 -3.58 0.49
CA ASN A 74 1.12 -4.90 0.72
C ASN A 74 2.58 -4.82 1.22
N LEU A 75 3.31 -3.73 0.93
CA LEU A 75 4.66 -3.55 1.46
C LEU A 75 4.61 -3.35 2.98
N ALA A 76 3.74 -2.46 3.44
CA ALA A 76 3.55 -2.19 4.86
C ALA A 76 2.93 -3.38 5.61
N TRP A 77 1.92 -4.03 5.02
CA TRP A 77 1.30 -5.21 5.64
C TRP A 77 2.29 -6.38 5.78
N THR A 78 3.18 -6.57 4.81
CA THR A 78 4.22 -7.63 4.88
C THR A 78 5.19 -7.36 6.02
N VAL A 79 5.71 -6.13 6.12
CA VAL A 79 6.60 -5.72 7.23
C VAL A 79 5.93 -5.95 8.58
N GLN A 80 4.67 -5.54 8.73
CA GLN A 80 3.92 -5.76 9.97
C GLN A 80 3.66 -7.23 10.28
N ALA A 81 3.33 -8.04 9.26
CA ALA A 81 3.09 -9.48 9.43
C ALA A 81 4.35 -10.24 9.87
N LEU A 82 5.53 -9.75 9.49
CA LEU A 82 6.83 -10.26 9.95
C LEU A 82 7.22 -9.77 11.36
N GLY A 83 6.38 -8.92 11.99
CA GLY A 83 6.63 -8.38 13.32
C GLY A 83 7.62 -7.22 13.35
N LEU A 84 7.87 -6.57 12.21
CA LEU A 84 8.80 -5.45 12.09
C LEU A 84 8.10 -4.09 12.26
N GLY A 85 8.87 -3.11 12.72
CA GLY A 85 8.41 -1.73 12.89
C GLY A 85 8.36 -0.93 11.58
N ARG A 86 7.71 0.24 11.62
CA ARG A 86 7.54 1.13 10.46
C ARG A 86 8.85 1.67 9.88
N ALA A 87 9.90 1.77 10.70
CA ALA A 87 11.22 2.29 10.31
C ALA A 87 12.26 1.17 10.15
N THR A 88 11.82 -0.05 9.80
CA THR A 88 12.73 -1.20 9.61
C THR A 88 13.65 -1.02 8.41
N THR A 89 14.86 -1.56 8.50
CA THR A 89 15.82 -1.56 7.39
C THR A 89 15.56 -2.73 6.43
N LEU A 90 16.15 -2.67 5.23
CA LEU A 90 16.05 -3.78 4.28
C LEU A 90 16.82 -5.02 4.76
N ALA A 91 17.88 -4.84 5.54
CA ALA A 91 18.60 -5.93 6.20
C ALA A 91 17.71 -6.66 7.21
N GLU A 92 17.02 -5.92 8.09
CA GLU A 92 16.08 -6.48 9.06
C GLU A 92 14.91 -7.20 8.38
N LEU A 93 14.37 -6.61 7.31
CA LEU A 93 13.35 -7.25 6.47
C LEU A 93 13.84 -8.57 5.88
N ALA A 94 15.08 -8.60 5.38
CA ALA A 94 15.66 -9.81 4.81
C ALA A 94 15.89 -10.89 5.87
N ASP A 95 16.38 -10.52 7.06
CA ASP A 95 16.57 -11.43 8.18
C ASP A 95 15.24 -12.02 8.66
N ALA A 96 14.23 -11.18 8.88
CA ALA A 96 12.89 -11.62 9.28
C ALA A 96 12.24 -12.49 8.20
N GLY A 97 12.39 -12.12 6.93
CA GLY A 97 11.94 -12.91 5.79
C GLY A 97 12.58 -14.29 5.75
N ARG A 98 13.91 -14.38 5.90
CA ARG A 98 14.65 -15.66 5.96
C ARG A 98 14.18 -16.52 7.12
N ALA A 99 14.05 -15.93 8.31
CA ALA A 99 13.53 -16.63 9.48
C ALA A 99 12.11 -17.15 9.25
N HIS A 100 11.24 -16.35 8.61
CA HIS A 100 9.87 -16.74 8.28
C HIS A 100 9.81 -17.86 7.25
N CYS A 101 10.62 -17.80 6.19
CA CYS A 101 10.72 -18.83 5.17
C CYS A 101 11.27 -20.17 5.70
N ALA A 102 12.14 -20.13 6.72
CA ALA A 102 12.76 -21.32 7.30
C ALA A 102 11.87 -22.04 8.34
N MET A 103 10.77 -21.42 8.78
CA MET A 103 9.86 -22.04 9.74
C MET A 103 9.09 -23.20 9.11
N HIS A 104 8.99 -24.32 9.85
CA HIS A 104 8.19 -25.45 9.42
C HIS A 104 6.69 -25.10 9.40
N TRP A 105 5.95 -25.61 8.42
CA TRP A 105 4.54 -25.29 8.21
C TRP A 105 3.68 -25.50 9.45
N SER A 106 3.91 -26.58 10.19
CA SER A 106 3.19 -26.86 11.45
C SER A 106 3.40 -25.78 12.52
N SER A 107 4.62 -25.25 12.65
CA SER A 107 4.92 -24.15 13.58
C SER A 107 4.32 -22.83 13.10
N LEU A 108 4.31 -22.60 11.78
CA LEU A 108 3.74 -21.41 11.14
C LEU A 108 2.22 -21.37 11.30
N SER A 109 1.54 -22.46 10.95
CA SER A 109 0.09 -22.62 11.07
C SER A 109 -0.35 -22.52 12.54
N ALA A 110 0.40 -23.12 13.48
CA ALA A 110 0.12 -22.95 14.91
C ALA A 110 0.23 -21.49 15.38
N LYS A 111 1.31 -20.78 14.99
CA LYS A 111 1.57 -19.39 15.39
C LYS A 111 0.51 -18.40 14.90
N PHE A 112 -0.09 -18.65 13.73
CA PHE A 112 -1.11 -17.77 13.12
C PHE A 112 -2.52 -18.35 13.12
N SER A 113 -2.73 -19.49 13.78
CA SER A 113 -4.04 -20.13 13.90
C SER A 113 -5.07 -19.15 14.49
N GLY A 114 -6.21 -19.00 13.81
CA GLY A 114 -7.29 -18.10 14.20
C GLY A 114 -7.17 -16.63 13.78
N HIS A 115 -6.00 -16.16 13.31
CA HIS A 115 -5.79 -14.75 12.96
C HIS A 115 -5.61 -14.52 11.46
N MET A 116 -5.21 -15.55 10.71
CA MET A 116 -4.84 -15.40 9.31
C MET A 116 -5.06 -16.69 8.52
N GLN A 117 -5.59 -16.59 7.30
CA GLN A 117 -5.77 -17.77 6.44
C GLN A 117 -4.41 -18.30 6.00
N GLU A 118 -4.24 -19.63 6.02
CA GLU A 118 -3.01 -20.35 5.66
C GLU A 118 -2.38 -19.86 4.35
N ARG A 119 -3.18 -19.54 3.32
CA ARG A 119 -2.70 -19.00 2.05
C ARG A 119 -1.90 -17.71 2.15
N PHE A 120 -2.06 -16.92 3.21
CA PHE A 120 -1.28 -15.70 3.44
C PHE A 120 0.07 -16.00 4.11
N LEU A 121 0.17 -17.05 4.92
CA LEU A 121 1.40 -17.41 5.61
C LEU A 121 2.55 -17.71 4.64
N THR A 122 2.27 -18.48 3.57
CA THR A 122 3.25 -18.79 2.51
C THR A 122 3.56 -17.57 1.65
N ARG A 123 2.59 -16.66 1.49
CA ARG A 123 2.76 -15.43 0.71
C ARG A 123 3.75 -14.46 1.33
N TYR A 124 3.87 -14.40 2.67
CA TYR A 124 4.80 -13.47 3.31
C TYR A 124 6.27 -13.81 3.06
N CYS A 125 6.62 -15.09 2.91
CA CYS A 125 7.98 -15.48 2.50
C CYS A 125 8.32 -14.90 1.12
N PHE A 126 7.45 -15.14 0.14
CA PHE A 126 7.63 -14.58 -1.21
C PHE A 126 7.58 -13.04 -1.21
N ALA A 127 6.63 -12.44 -0.49
CA ALA A 127 6.47 -11.01 -0.41
C ALA A 127 7.71 -10.34 0.20
N ALA A 128 8.29 -10.89 1.28
CA ALA A 128 9.51 -10.37 1.88
C ALA A 128 10.67 -10.36 0.87
N ALA A 129 10.86 -11.48 0.18
CA ALA A 129 11.90 -11.63 -0.83
C ALA A 129 11.68 -10.66 -2.01
N TYR A 130 10.43 -10.54 -2.48
CA TYR A 130 10.06 -9.61 -3.55
C TYR A 130 10.31 -8.15 -3.16
N ILE A 131 9.88 -7.74 -1.97
CA ILE A 131 10.07 -6.37 -1.46
C ILE A 131 11.57 -6.07 -1.36
N TYR A 132 12.35 -6.98 -0.79
CA TYR A 132 13.81 -6.81 -0.70
C TYR A 132 14.45 -6.66 -2.09
N ALA A 133 14.13 -7.55 -3.03
CA ALA A 133 14.66 -7.50 -4.39
C ALA A 133 14.26 -6.21 -5.13
N LEU A 134 12.98 -5.81 -5.04
CA LEU A 134 12.47 -4.59 -5.66
C LEU A 134 13.21 -3.35 -5.14
N LEU A 135 13.36 -3.23 -3.82
CA LEU A 135 13.93 -2.04 -3.19
C LEU A 135 15.46 -2.00 -3.32
N ARG A 136 16.15 -3.13 -3.15
CA ARG A 136 17.61 -3.21 -3.27
C ARG A 136 18.06 -3.17 -4.72
N ALA A 137 17.57 -4.10 -5.55
CA ALA A 137 18.07 -4.28 -6.91
C ALA A 137 17.35 -3.38 -7.93
N GLY A 138 16.05 -3.16 -7.75
CA GLY A 138 15.27 -2.32 -8.65
C GLY A 138 15.43 -0.82 -8.38
N LEU A 139 15.40 -0.43 -7.10
CA LEU A 139 15.42 0.97 -6.66
C LEU A 139 16.76 1.43 -6.07
N ASP A 140 17.76 0.55 -5.99
CA ASP A 140 19.12 0.88 -5.53
C ASP A 140 19.19 1.44 -4.10
N ILE A 141 18.25 1.04 -3.23
CA ILE A 141 18.22 1.47 -1.83
C ILE A 141 19.17 0.58 -1.04
N GLY A 142 20.06 1.16 -0.22
CA GLY A 142 21.00 0.46 0.66
C GLY A 142 20.34 -0.47 1.69
N PRO A 143 21.05 -1.51 2.17
CA PRO A 143 20.48 -2.48 3.10
C PRO A 143 20.16 -1.87 4.48
N ASP A 144 20.99 -0.92 4.92
CA ASP A 144 20.91 -0.25 6.23
C ASP A 144 20.30 1.16 6.14
N GLU A 145 19.82 1.56 4.96
CA GLU A 145 19.25 2.89 4.77
C GLU A 145 17.84 3.00 5.36
N GLN A 146 17.61 4.06 6.12
CA GLN A 146 16.31 4.35 6.75
C GLN A 146 15.48 5.37 5.94
N ARG A 147 15.63 5.36 4.61
CA ARG A 147 14.89 6.28 3.74
C ARG A 147 13.47 5.81 3.46
N ILE A 148 13.08 4.60 3.86
CA ILE A 148 11.75 4.05 3.64
C ILE A 148 11.00 3.95 4.97
N VAL A 149 9.78 4.47 5.00
CA VAL A 149 8.83 4.25 6.09
C VAL A 149 7.71 3.36 5.59
N PHE A 150 7.44 2.27 6.29
CA PHE A 150 6.36 1.35 5.97
C PHE A 150 5.10 1.73 6.74
N SER A 151 4.02 2.08 6.04
CA SER A 151 2.75 2.45 6.67
C SER A 151 1.58 2.43 5.70
N ASN A 152 0.40 2.08 6.21
CA ASN A 152 -0.88 2.26 5.51
C ASN A 152 -1.67 3.47 5.97
N THR A 153 -1.13 4.25 6.88
CA THR A 153 -1.87 5.30 7.57
C THR A 153 -1.02 6.51 7.92
N LEU A 154 -1.69 7.68 7.92
CA LEU A 154 -1.17 8.91 8.49
C LEU A 154 -1.91 9.25 9.78
N SER A 155 -1.14 9.66 10.78
CA SER A 155 -1.65 10.36 11.96
C SER A 155 -0.92 11.70 12.04
N ASN A 156 -1.69 12.78 11.99
CA ASN A 156 -1.24 14.16 11.93
C ASN A 156 -1.51 14.92 13.23
N SER A 157 -2.24 14.33 14.18
CA SER A 157 -2.38 14.78 15.58
C SER A 157 -3.10 13.69 16.39
N GLU A 158 -2.92 13.66 17.71
CA GLU A 158 -3.60 12.68 18.59
C GLU A 158 -5.14 12.77 18.53
N GLN A 159 -5.69 13.88 18.03
CA GLN A 159 -7.14 14.10 17.90
C GLN A 159 -7.65 13.89 16.46
N ALA A 160 -6.78 13.63 15.49
CA ALA A 160 -7.19 13.39 14.12
C ALA A 160 -7.43 11.89 13.89
N PRO A 161 -8.55 11.51 13.25
CA PRO A 161 -8.78 10.12 12.86
C PRO A 161 -7.68 9.66 11.90
N GLU A 162 -7.25 8.40 12.06
CA GLU A 162 -6.24 7.78 11.23
C GLU A 162 -6.72 7.69 9.78
N ILE A 163 -5.95 8.29 8.85
CA ILE A 163 -6.32 8.33 7.44
C ILE A 163 -5.60 7.20 6.70
N ALA A 164 -6.37 6.32 6.06
CA ALA A 164 -5.83 5.27 5.21
C ALA A 164 -5.14 5.87 3.96
N LEU A 165 -3.92 5.41 3.71
CA LEU A 165 -3.10 5.82 2.58
C LEU A 165 -3.27 4.85 1.44
N ASN A 166 -4.05 5.27 0.46
CA ASN A 166 -4.23 4.55 -0.78
C ASN A 166 -4.57 5.53 -1.91
N TRP A 167 -4.67 5.00 -3.13
CA TRP A 167 -5.00 5.79 -4.31
C TRP A 167 -6.41 6.40 -4.22
N VAL A 168 -7.35 5.78 -3.50
CA VAL A 168 -8.72 6.28 -3.33
C VAL A 168 -8.73 7.57 -2.51
N THR A 169 -7.97 7.62 -1.42
CA THR A 169 -7.79 8.84 -0.63
C THR A 169 -7.20 9.97 -1.48
N GLY A 170 -6.26 9.64 -2.37
CA GLY A 170 -5.73 10.62 -3.33
C GLY A 170 -6.81 11.14 -4.30
N ALA A 171 -7.62 10.25 -4.86
CA ALA A 171 -8.72 10.63 -5.75
C ALA A 171 -9.75 11.52 -5.03
N LEU A 172 -10.10 11.19 -3.78
CA LEU A 172 -11.01 11.98 -2.96
C LEU A 172 -10.46 13.39 -2.70
N VAL A 173 -9.16 13.52 -2.41
CA VAL A 173 -8.54 14.84 -2.21
C VAL A 173 -8.60 15.67 -3.49
N VAL A 174 -8.31 15.06 -4.65
CA VAL A 174 -8.40 15.76 -5.95
C VAL A 174 -9.83 16.22 -6.23
N ASP A 175 -10.82 15.36 -5.97
CA ASP A 175 -12.24 15.66 -6.14
C ASP A 175 -12.68 16.81 -5.23
N ALA A 176 -12.38 16.71 -3.94
CA ALA A 176 -12.71 17.74 -2.94
C ALA A 176 -12.03 19.08 -3.24
N MET A 177 -10.78 19.07 -3.75
CA MET A 177 -10.09 20.29 -4.18
C MET A 177 -10.74 20.91 -5.43
N GLY A 178 -11.26 20.08 -6.35
CA GLY A 178 -12.04 20.53 -7.49
C GLY A 178 -13.31 21.25 -7.07
N GLU A 179 -14.12 20.62 -6.21
CA GLU A 179 -15.37 21.22 -5.70
C GLU A 179 -15.11 22.54 -4.94
N ALA A 180 -14.08 22.58 -4.10
CA ALA A 180 -13.69 23.80 -3.39
C ALA A 180 -13.31 24.93 -4.37
N GLY A 181 -12.59 24.60 -5.44
CA GLY A 181 -12.24 25.55 -6.50
C GLY A 181 -13.46 26.11 -7.24
N GLU A 182 -14.45 25.27 -7.53
CA GLU A 182 -15.68 25.68 -8.20
C GLU A 182 -16.55 26.60 -7.33
N VAL A 183 -16.72 26.25 -6.05
CA VAL A 183 -17.43 27.11 -5.09
C VAL A 183 -16.72 28.46 -4.97
N GLN A 184 -15.38 28.44 -4.90
CA GLN A 184 -14.57 29.66 -4.85
C GLN A 184 -14.82 30.54 -6.08
N GLN A 185 -14.83 29.96 -7.28
CA GLN A 185 -15.03 30.71 -8.51
C GLN A 185 -16.45 31.27 -8.65
N ARG A 186 -17.46 30.54 -8.15
CA ARG A 186 -18.86 30.98 -8.18
C ARG A 186 -19.09 32.21 -7.32
N TRP A 187 -18.57 32.27 -6.09
CA TRP A 187 -18.77 33.46 -5.26
C TRP A 187 -18.04 34.68 -5.82
N VAL A 188 -16.84 34.52 -6.40
CA VAL A 188 -16.13 35.61 -7.08
C VAL A 188 -16.99 36.16 -8.21
N SER A 189 -17.62 35.28 -8.99
CA SER A 189 -18.51 35.67 -10.08
C SER A 189 -19.75 36.42 -9.57
N TYR A 190 -20.38 35.96 -8.49
CA TYR A 190 -21.52 36.65 -7.87
C TYR A 190 -21.14 38.04 -7.32
N VAL A 191 -20.00 38.14 -6.62
CA VAL A 191 -19.51 39.43 -6.09
C VAL A 191 -19.21 40.40 -7.23
N LEU A 192 -18.58 39.93 -8.31
CA LEU A 192 -18.32 40.76 -9.49
C LEU A 192 -19.63 41.24 -10.14
N LEU A 193 -20.63 40.37 -10.28
CA LEU A 193 -21.95 40.74 -10.80
C LEU A 193 -22.64 41.80 -9.94
N LEU A 194 -22.57 41.68 -8.62
CA LEU A 194 -23.14 42.67 -7.70
C LEU A 194 -22.44 44.03 -7.82
N ILE A 195 -21.11 44.05 -7.96
CA ILE A 195 -20.33 45.28 -8.16
C ILE A 195 -20.74 45.95 -9.48
N VAL A 196 -20.84 45.18 -10.57
CA VAL A 196 -21.26 45.70 -11.88
C VAL A 196 -22.68 46.24 -11.83
N ALA A 197 -23.62 45.50 -11.22
CA ALA A 197 -25.01 45.93 -11.08
C ALA A 197 -25.12 47.25 -10.27
N ALA A 198 -24.37 47.37 -9.17
CA ALA A 198 -24.33 48.60 -8.38
C ALA A 198 -23.76 49.79 -9.16
N ALA A 199 -22.73 49.57 -9.98
CA ALA A 199 -22.14 50.61 -10.84
C ALA A 199 -23.14 51.09 -11.91
N VAL A 200 -23.86 50.16 -12.57
CA VAL A 200 -24.90 50.48 -13.56
C VAL A 200 -26.06 51.23 -12.90
N ALA A 201 -26.53 50.79 -11.73
CA ALA A 201 -27.59 51.47 -11.00
C ALA A 201 -27.18 52.90 -10.62
N ARG A 202 -25.93 53.11 -10.19
CA ARG A 202 -25.38 54.45 -9.93
C ARG A 202 -25.36 55.30 -11.20
N MET A 203 -24.90 54.78 -12.34
CA MET A 203 -24.93 55.52 -13.61
C MET A 203 -26.35 55.88 -14.05
N ALA A 204 -27.32 54.97 -13.89
CA ALA A 204 -28.71 55.23 -14.23
C ALA A 204 -29.31 56.33 -13.32
N LEU A 205 -29.01 56.29 -12.02
CA LEU A 205 -29.44 57.32 -11.07
C LEU A 205 -28.83 58.68 -11.39
N THR A 206 -27.52 58.75 -11.69
CA THR A 206 -26.89 60.02 -12.07
C THR A 206 -27.46 60.55 -13.38
N TYR A 207 -27.68 59.69 -14.37
CA TYR A 207 -28.34 60.06 -15.63
C TYR A 207 -29.76 60.60 -15.41
N TRP A 208 -30.56 59.93 -14.57
CA TRP A 208 -31.91 60.34 -14.23
C TRP A 208 -31.95 61.72 -13.57
N HIS A 209 -31.06 61.98 -12.59
CA HIS A 209 -30.96 63.27 -11.92
C HIS A 209 -30.54 64.41 -12.87
N VAL A 210 -29.60 64.15 -13.78
CA VAL A 210 -29.18 65.12 -14.81
C VAL A 210 -30.32 65.42 -15.77
N ALA A 211 -31.05 64.39 -16.22
CA ALA A 211 -32.21 64.57 -17.11
C ALA A 211 -33.33 65.39 -16.46
N GLN A 212 -33.65 65.15 -15.19
CA GLN A 212 -34.64 65.95 -14.46
C GLN A 212 -34.16 67.39 -14.20
N GLY A 213 -32.87 67.59 -13.92
CA GLY A 213 -32.28 68.93 -13.76
C GLY A 213 -32.25 69.75 -15.05
N GLY A 214 -32.09 69.10 -16.20
CA GLY A 214 -32.15 69.75 -17.53
C GLY A 214 -33.57 70.17 -17.94
N ALA A 215 -34.60 69.42 -17.55
CA ALA A 215 -36.00 69.77 -17.84
C ALA A 215 -36.47 71.04 -17.12
N LEU A 216 -35.90 71.36 -15.95
CA LEU A 216 -36.18 72.58 -15.20
C LEU A 216 -35.56 73.85 -15.79
N TRP A 217 -34.53 73.72 -16.64
CA TRP A 217 -33.89 74.85 -17.33
C TRP A 217 -34.60 75.27 -18.64
N LEU A 218 -35.44 74.40 -19.23
CA LEU A 218 -36.21 74.73 -20.44
C LEU A 218 -37.58 75.37 -20.14
N LEU A 219 -37.98 75.42 -18.87
CA LEU A 219 -39.24 76.01 -18.39
C LEU A 219 -39.04 77.37 -17.69
N ARG A 220 -37.85 77.96 -17.78
CA ARG A 220 -37.51 79.28 -17.22
C ARG A 220 -36.95 80.18 -18.30
#